data_AF-A0A7J9Y1K8-F1
#
_entry.id   AF-A0A7J9Y1K8-F1
#
_cell.length_a   1.000
_cell.length_b   1.000
_cell.length_c   1.000
_cell.angle_alpha   90.00
_cell.angle_beta   90.00
_cell.angle_gamma   90.00
#
_symmetry.space_group_name_H-M   'P 1'
#
loop_
_entity.id
_entity.type
_entity.pdbx_description
1 polymer ?
#
loop_
_entity_poly.entity_id
_entity_poly.type
_entity_poly.pdbx_seq_one_letter_code
_entity_poly.pdbx_strand_id
1 'polypeptide(L)'
;MSGPESDSPSGSTPAAATEPAAIHQRIAEELGVRQNQVAAAVALLDGGSTVPFIARYRKEATGALDDAQLRTLEERLRYLRELEERRAAILDSIREQGKLTDELAAQIHAAETKARLEDIYLPYKPKRRTKAQIARENGLQPLADALLANPDLDPTATAREYVSETVADAAAALDGARAILVERFAEDADLIGELRETMWTRGRVVSRARDGADQKFADYFEFDEPYPKLPSHRILALFRGEKDDALDLTFDPEPEPAPEGAPPGPSRYETRIAARFDVADRGRPADKWLGDTVRWAWRTRILVRLGIDLRARLWQAAESDAVQVFAANLRDLLLAAPAGPRVTMGLDPAYRTGVKVAVVDATGKVVATGAVYPHVPQHRWDESLAVLAKLAAAHKVELIAIGNGTASRETDKLAGDLIKRRPELGLTKIVVSEAGASVYSASAYGSEELPDLDVSVRGAVSIARRLQ
;
A
#
# COMPACT_ATOMS: atom_id res chain seq x y z
N MET A 1 68.84 36.22 -13.71
CA MET A 1 67.70 36.97 -14.29
C MET A 1 67.07 36.02 -15.29
N SER A 2 65.90 35.43 -15.10
CA SER A 2 64.72 35.77 -14.32
C SER A 2 64.00 34.48 -13.90
N GLY A 3 63.29 34.51 -12.78
CA GLY A 3 62.62 33.34 -12.18
C GLY A 3 61.35 32.87 -12.91
N PRO A 4 60.81 31.69 -12.55
CA PRO A 4 59.74 31.02 -13.28
C PRO A 4 58.34 31.46 -12.83
N GLU A 5 57.43 31.52 -13.80
CA GLU A 5 56.00 31.78 -13.61
C GLU A 5 55.30 30.63 -12.88
N SER A 6 54.47 30.99 -11.91
CA SER A 6 53.59 30.13 -11.14
C SER A 6 52.29 29.88 -11.88
N ASP A 7 52.05 28.65 -12.33
CA ASP A 7 50.75 28.21 -12.83
C ASP A 7 49.97 27.53 -11.69
N SER A 8 48.81 28.07 -11.35
CA SER A 8 47.92 27.54 -10.32
C SER A 8 46.84 26.68 -10.98
N PRO A 9 46.56 25.46 -10.49
CA PRO A 9 45.55 24.61 -11.11
C PRO A 9 44.15 25.10 -10.74
N SER A 10 43.36 25.42 -11.76
CA SER A 10 41.92 25.63 -11.65
C SER A 10 41.24 24.38 -11.11
N GLY A 11 40.57 24.51 -9.96
CA GLY A 11 39.77 23.45 -9.36
C GLY A 11 38.64 23.03 -10.30
N SER A 12 38.58 21.74 -10.61
CA SER A 12 37.48 21.12 -11.34
C SER A 12 36.23 21.06 -10.46
N THR A 13 35.16 21.74 -10.88
CA THR A 13 33.80 21.51 -10.38
C THR A 13 33.43 20.03 -10.59
N PRO A 14 32.81 19.32 -9.63
CA PRO A 14 32.41 17.93 -9.84
C PRO A 14 31.36 17.89 -10.95
N ALA A 15 31.62 17.08 -11.99
CA ALA A 15 30.66 16.83 -13.06
C ALA A 15 29.37 16.26 -12.47
N ALA A 16 28.23 16.85 -12.83
CA ALA A 16 26.91 16.32 -12.47
C ALA A 16 26.81 14.86 -12.94
N ALA A 17 26.58 13.94 -12.01
CA ALA A 17 26.40 12.54 -12.33
C ALA A 17 25.21 12.37 -13.30
N THR A 18 25.38 11.54 -14.33
CA THR A 18 24.27 11.18 -15.23
C THR A 18 23.16 10.48 -14.44
N GLU A 19 21.89 10.66 -14.84
CA GLU A 19 20.71 10.07 -14.16
C GLU A 19 20.87 8.58 -13.78
N PRO A 20 21.38 7.68 -14.67
CA PRO A 20 21.60 6.29 -14.30
C PRO A 20 22.64 6.10 -13.19
N ALA A 21 23.68 6.93 -13.15
CA ALA A 21 24.73 6.84 -12.13
C ALA A 21 24.20 7.26 -10.75
N ALA A 22 23.33 8.27 -10.69
CA ALA A 22 22.67 8.70 -9.45
C ALA A 22 21.73 7.63 -8.89
N ILE A 23 20.93 6.97 -9.73
CA ILE A 23 20.08 5.84 -9.33
C ILE A 23 20.93 4.71 -8.76
N HIS A 24 22.01 4.32 -9.45
CA HIS A 24 22.87 3.23 -8.99
C HIS A 24 23.54 3.54 -7.65
N GLN A 25 23.97 4.79 -7.45
CA GLN A 25 24.60 5.23 -6.20
C GLN A 25 23.63 5.13 -5.02
N ARG A 26 22.38 5.60 -5.20
CA ARG A 26 21.36 5.55 -4.15
C ARG A 26 21.02 4.12 -3.74
N ILE A 27 20.85 3.22 -4.70
CA ILE A 27 20.61 1.80 -4.43
C ILE A 27 21.81 1.17 -3.71
N ALA A 28 23.04 1.55 -4.09
CA ALA A 28 24.25 1.05 -3.47
C ALA A 28 24.33 1.44 -1.98
N GLU A 29 23.99 2.68 -1.65
CA GLU A 29 23.91 3.17 -0.27
C GLU A 29 22.81 2.46 0.54
N GLU A 30 21.62 2.30 -0.03
CA GLU A 30 20.49 1.60 0.61
C GLU A 30 20.81 0.13 0.91
N LEU A 31 21.55 -0.55 0.03
CA LEU A 31 21.92 -1.96 0.17
C LEU A 31 23.25 -2.19 0.91
N GLY A 32 24.04 -1.14 1.16
CA GLY A 32 25.38 -1.26 1.72
C GLY A 32 26.37 -1.98 0.79
N VAL A 33 26.20 -1.83 -0.53
CA VAL A 33 27.04 -2.47 -1.57
C VAL A 33 27.75 -1.42 -2.42
N ARG A 34 28.63 -1.85 -3.33
CA ARG A 34 29.35 -0.91 -4.21
C ARG A 34 28.51 -0.56 -5.43
N GLN A 35 28.58 0.68 -5.90
CA GLN A 35 27.87 1.16 -7.09
C GLN A 35 28.12 0.31 -8.35
N ASN A 36 29.34 -0.19 -8.53
CA ASN A 36 29.68 -1.05 -9.66
C ASN A 36 28.95 -2.41 -9.62
N GLN A 37 28.65 -2.94 -8.43
CA GLN A 37 27.84 -4.16 -8.27
C GLN A 37 26.40 -3.92 -8.72
N VAL A 38 25.83 -2.76 -8.34
CA VAL A 38 24.50 -2.34 -8.78
C VAL A 38 24.46 -2.17 -10.29
N ALA A 39 25.41 -1.43 -10.86
CA ALA A 39 25.46 -1.19 -12.30
C ALA A 39 25.54 -2.50 -13.11
N ALA A 40 26.34 -3.48 -12.66
CA ALA A 40 26.44 -4.78 -13.30
C ALA A 40 25.12 -5.58 -13.19
N ALA A 41 24.47 -5.56 -12.03
CA ALA A 41 23.18 -6.22 -11.84
C ALA A 41 22.07 -5.58 -12.70
N VAL A 42 22.02 -4.25 -12.76
CA VAL A 42 21.07 -3.49 -13.59
C VAL A 42 21.25 -3.83 -15.07
N ALA A 43 22.48 -3.86 -15.57
CA ALA A 43 22.75 -4.23 -16.97
C ALA A 43 22.28 -5.65 -17.31
N LEU A 44 22.39 -6.59 -16.37
CA LEU A 44 21.88 -7.95 -16.54
C LEU A 44 20.35 -8.01 -16.54
N LEU A 45 19.70 -7.28 -15.64
CA LEU A 45 18.23 -7.17 -15.57
C LEU A 45 17.64 -6.53 -16.83
N ASP A 46 18.22 -5.42 -17.28
CA ASP A 46 17.80 -4.74 -18.52
C ASP A 46 18.04 -5.62 -19.75
N GLY A 47 19.06 -6.48 -19.71
CA GLY A 47 19.32 -7.52 -20.71
C GLY A 47 18.36 -8.72 -20.64
N GLY A 48 17.34 -8.69 -19.78
CA GLY A 48 16.32 -9.72 -19.63
C GLY A 48 16.71 -10.90 -18.72
N SER A 49 17.83 -10.81 -17.99
CA SER A 49 18.20 -11.83 -17.01
C SER A 49 17.27 -11.78 -15.82
N THR A 50 16.88 -12.95 -15.29
CA THR A 50 16.06 -13.03 -14.06
C THR A 50 16.93 -13.00 -12.81
N VAL A 51 16.37 -12.56 -11.68
CA VAL A 51 17.08 -12.56 -10.38
C VAL A 51 17.70 -13.94 -10.05
N PRO A 52 16.97 -15.08 -10.14
CA PRO A 52 17.56 -16.39 -9.87
C PRO A 52 18.71 -16.76 -10.81
N PHE A 53 18.64 -16.31 -12.08
CA PHE A 53 19.72 -16.53 -13.04
C PHE A 53 20.97 -15.73 -12.66
N ILE A 54 20.80 -14.46 -12.29
CA ILE A 54 21.91 -13.59 -11.89
C ILE A 54 22.58 -14.12 -10.63
N ALA A 55 21.78 -14.41 -9.58
CA ALA A 55 22.27 -14.90 -8.30
C ALA A 55 23.03 -16.22 -8.43
N ARG A 56 22.66 -17.09 -9.38
CA ARG A 56 23.30 -18.39 -9.57
C ARG A 56 24.48 -18.37 -10.53
N TYR A 57 24.35 -17.70 -11.68
CA TYR A 57 25.27 -17.82 -12.82
C TYR A 57 26.05 -16.55 -13.15
N ARG A 58 25.81 -15.44 -12.43
CA ARG A 58 26.48 -14.15 -12.64
C ARG A 58 27.06 -13.57 -11.34
N LYS A 59 27.37 -14.42 -10.36
CA LYS A 59 27.96 -14.01 -9.08
C LYS A 59 29.22 -13.17 -9.24
N GLU A 60 30.14 -13.57 -10.11
CA GLU A 60 31.39 -12.84 -10.32
C GLU A 60 31.13 -11.44 -10.89
N ALA A 61 30.17 -11.32 -11.81
CA ALA A 61 29.81 -10.05 -12.45
C ALA A 61 29.19 -9.06 -11.44
N THR A 62 28.42 -9.54 -10.46
CA THR A 62 27.77 -8.69 -9.46
C THR A 62 28.55 -8.59 -8.14
N GLY A 63 29.70 -9.25 -8.01
CA GLY A 63 30.42 -9.33 -6.73
C GLY A 63 29.66 -10.13 -5.66
N ALA A 64 28.94 -11.16 -6.08
CA ALA A 64 28.18 -12.11 -5.27
C ALA A 64 26.99 -11.52 -4.50
N LEU A 65 26.23 -10.61 -5.13
CA LEU A 65 24.92 -10.22 -4.60
C LEU A 65 24.01 -11.45 -4.49
N ASP A 66 23.34 -11.58 -3.35
CA ASP A 66 22.40 -12.67 -3.09
C ASP A 66 20.99 -12.40 -3.65
N ASP A 67 20.10 -13.40 -3.58
CA ASP A 67 18.72 -13.31 -4.08
C ASP A 67 17.93 -12.19 -3.40
N ALA A 68 18.15 -11.93 -2.10
CA ALA A 68 17.42 -10.91 -1.37
C ALA A 68 17.87 -9.51 -1.81
N GLN A 69 19.19 -9.29 -1.89
CA GLN A 69 19.77 -8.04 -2.38
C GLN A 69 19.33 -7.74 -3.82
N LEU A 70 19.33 -8.74 -4.70
CA LEU A 70 18.93 -8.56 -6.10
C LEU A 70 17.42 -8.25 -6.26
N ARG A 71 16.56 -8.84 -5.43
CA ARG A 71 15.12 -8.49 -5.41
C ARG A 71 14.89 -7.05 -4.93
N THR A 72 15.54 -6.66 -3.82
CA THR A 72 15.44 -5.29 -3.33
C THR A 72 15.99 -4.30 -4.36
N LEU A 73 17.10 -4.64 -5.03
CA LEU A 73 17.65 -3.85 -6.14
C LEU A 73 16.64 -3.67 -7.26
N GLU A 74 15.99 -4.75 -7.72
CA GLU A 74 14.99 -4.70 -8.80
C GLU A 74 13.79 -3.81 -8.43
N GLU A 75 13.28 -3.94 -7.21
CA GLU A 75 12.17 -3.13 -6.70
C GLU A 75 12.54 -1.64 -6.61
N ARG A 76 13.71 -1.34 -6.05
CA ARG A 76 14.21 0.04 -5.90
C ARG A 76 14.56 0.67 -7.24
N LEU A 77 15.16 -0.09 -8.16
CA LEU A 77 15.43 0.34 -9.53
C LEU A 77 14.15 0.80 -10.23
N ARG A 78 13.09 -0.01 -10.15
CA ARG A 78 11.78 0.35 -10.73
C ARG A 78 11.24 1.63 -10.11
N TYR A 79 11.21 1.73 -8.78
CA TYR A 79 10.71 2.93 -8.09
C TYR A 79 11.48 4.20 -8.48
N LEU A 80 12.82 4.13 -8.52
CA LEU A 80 13.67 5.28 -8.81
C LEU A 80 13.57 5.69 -10.29
N ARG A 81 13.46 4.73 -11.22
CA ARG A 81 13.18 5.04 -12.63
C ARG A 81 11.85 5.77 -12.81
N GLU A 82 10.79 5.29 -12.17
CA GLU A 82 9.48 5.96 -12.19
C GLU A 82 9.54 7.37 -11.55
N LEU A 83 10.38 7.56 -10.53
CA LEU A 83 10.60 8.88 -9.93
C LEU A 83 11.29 9.83 -10.92
N GLU A 84 12.35 9.40 -11.59
CA GLU A 84 13.08 10.22 -12.58
C GLU A 84 12.24 10.52 -13.83
N GLU A 85 11.50 9.53 -14.34
CA GLU A 85 10.55 9.75 -15.45
C GLU A 85 9.51 10.82 -15.07
N ARG A 86 8.96 10.72 -13.84
CA ARG A 86 8.02 11.71 -13.35
C ARG A 86 8.66 13.08 -13.15
N ARG A 87 9.92 13.13 -12.72
CA ARG A 87 10.71 14.37 -12.55
C ARG A 87 10.89 15.08 -13.87
N ALA A 88 11.30 14.35 -14.91
CA ALA A 88 11.45 14.88 -16.26
C ALA A 88 10.12 15.46 -16.78
N ALA A 89 9.02 14.70 -16.67
CA ALA A 89 7.70 15.16 -17.10
C ALA A 89 7.23 16.45 -16.38
N ILE A 90 7.57 16.60 -15.09
CA ILE A 90 7.26 17.80 -14.31
C ILE A 90 8.12 18.99 -14.76
N LEU A 91 9.42 18.79 -14.96
CA LEU A 91 10.31 19.83 -15.48
C LEU A 91 9.82 20.34 -16.83
N ASP A 92 9.45 19.43 -17.73
CA ASP A 92 8.94 19.75 -19.06
C ASP A 92 7.64 20.54 -18.98
N SER A 93 6.67 20.08 -18.17
CA SER A 93 5.38 20.76 -18.00
C SER A 93 5.52 22.19 -17.44
N ILE A 94 6.46 22.40 -16.51
CA ILE A 94 6.72 23.74 -15.94
C ILE A 94 7.47 24.62 -16.95
N ARG A 95 8.39 24.04 -17.72
CA ARG A 95 9.12 24.75 -18.78
C ARG A 95 8.20 25.23 -19.88
N GLU A 96 7.24 24.41 -20.32
CA GLU A 96 6.22 24.76 -21.31
C GLU A 96 5.35 25.94 -20.86
N GLN A 97 5.16 26.11 -19.54
CA GLN A 97 4.45 27.26 -18.96
C GLN A 97 5.31 28.52 -18.84
N GLY A 98 6.62 28.45 -19.14
CA GLY A 98 7.57 29.55 -18.97
C GLY A 98 7.83 29.92 -17.50
N LYS A 99 7.60 28.99 -16.56
CA LYS A 99 7.70 29.23 -15.11
C LYS A 99 8.88 28.52 -14.44
N LEU A 100 9.71 27.82 -15.20
CA LEU A 100 10.85 27.07 -14.66
C LEU A 100 12.01 28.03 -14.37
N THR A 101 12.18 28.41 -13.10
CA THR A 101 13.37 29.14 -12.64
C THR A 101 14.48 28.18 -12.24
N ASP A 102 15.72 28.67 -12.15
CA ASP A 102 16.88 27.85 -11.74
C ASP A 102 16.71 27.32 -10.30
N GLU A 103 16.13 28.11 -9.40
CA GLU A 103 15.83 27.70 -8.02
C GLU A 103 14.78 26.58 -7.99
N LEU A 104 13.71 26.70 -8.80
CA LEU A 104 12.67 25.69 -8.89
C LEU A 104 13.22 24.40 -9.51
N ALA A 105 14.04 24.51 -10.56
CA ALA A 105 14.72 23.36 -11.15
C ALA A 105 15.60 22.64 -10.11
N ALA A 106 16.39 23.39 -9.33
CA ALA A 106 17.20 22.83 -8.26
C ALA A 106 16.36 22.12 -7.18
N GLN A 107 15.23 22.72 -6.76
CA GLN A 107 14.30 22.08 -5.83
C GLN A 107 13.71 20.78 -6.39
N ILE A 108 13.33 20.79 -7.67
CA ILE A 108 12.81 19.61 -8.36
C ILE A 108 13.89 18.54 -8.41
N HIS A 109 15.15 18.84 -8.75
CA HIS A 109 16.23 17.86 -8.76
C HIS A 109 16.54 17.30 -7.36
N ALA A 110 16.44 18.11 -6.31
CA ALA A 110 16.65 17.68 -4.94
C ALA A 110 15.50 16.84 -4.35
N ALA A 111 14.35 16.72 -5.03
CA ALA A 111 13.21 15.98 -4.51
C ALA A 111 13.48 14.47 -4.47
N GLU A 112 13.58 13.90 -3.28
CA GLU A 112 13.94 12.49 -3.09
C GLU A 112 12.77 11.50 -3.16
N THR A 113 11.53 11.99 -3.12
CA THR A 113 10.31 11.17 -3.10
C THR A 113 9.29 11.67 -4.11
N LYS A 114 8.44 10.76 -4.62
CA LYS A 114 7.34 11.12 -5.52
C LYS A 114 6.36 12.12 -4.89
N ALA A 115 6.11 11.99 -3.59
CA ALA A 115 5.23 12.91 -2.86
C ALA A 115 5.78 14.35 -2.85
N ARG A 116 7.08 14.51 -2.52
CA ARG A 116 7.72 15.83 -2.53
C ARG A 116 7.74 16.44 -3.93
N LEU A 117 7.97 15.60 -4.94
CA LEU A 117 7.96 16.03 -6.33
C LEU A 117 6.57 16.54 -6.76
N GLU A 118 5.49 15.84 -6.39
CA GLU A 118 4.11 16.29 -6.64
C GLU A 118 3.76 17.57 -5.85
N ASP A 119 4.28 17.72 -4.62
CA ASP A 119 4.06 18.93 -3.83
C ASP A 119 4.67 20.17 -4.51
N ILE A 120 5.90 20.06 -5.03
CA ILE A 120 6.56 21.14 -5.78
C ILE A 120 5.81 21.44 -7.08
N TYR A 121 5.29 20.40 -7.75
CA TYR A 121 4.58 20.55 -9.03
C TYR A 121 3.18 21.17 -8.89
N LEU A 122 2.56 21.07 -7.73
CA LEU A 122 1.15 21.39 -7.53
C LEU A 122 0.70 22.80 -7.99
N PRO A 123 1.48 23.88 -7.79
CA PRO A 123 1.13 25.21 -8.31
C PRO A 123 1.04 25.27 -9.84
N TYR A 124 1.74 24.37 -10.53
CA TYR A 124 1.91 24.34 -11.98
C TYR A 124 1.05 23.27 -12.66
N LYS A 125 0.50 22.33 -11.89
CA LYS A 125 -0.37 21.27 -12.41
C LYS A 125 -1.60 21.90 -13.09
N PRO A 126 -1.92 21.54 -14.34
CA PRO A 126 -3.13 22.03 -15.01
C PRO A 126 -4.40 21.75 -14.19
N LYS A 127 -5.22 22.77 -13.95
CA LYS A 127 -6.43 22.66 -13.11
C LYS A 127 -7.68 23.00 -13.90
N ARG A 128 -8.78 22.33 -13.56
CA ARG A 128 -10.14 22.80 -13.91
C ARG A 128 -10.35 24.19 -13.31
N ARG A 129 -11.13 25.03 -14.00
CA ARG A 129 -11.48 26.41 -13.61
C ARG A 129 -11.91 26.50 -12.13
N THR A 130 -10.96 26.82 -11.23
CA THR A 130 -11.20 26.87 -9.77
C THR A 130 -11.82 28.19 -9.36
N LYS A 131 -12.41 28.26 -8.15
CA LYS A 131 -12.87 29.54 -7.58
C LYS A 131 -11.75 30.59 -7.52
N ALA A 132 -10.52 30.17 -7.21
CA ALA A 132 -9.35 31.04 -7.21
C ALA A 132 -8.99 31.53 -8.62
N GLN A 133 -9.04 30.65 -9.63
CA GLN A 133 -8.81 31.04 -11.03
C GLN A 133 -9.87 32.04 -11.51
N ILE A 134 -11.15 31.79 -11.22
CA ILE A 134 -12.24 32.75 -11.54
C ILE A 134 -11.98 34.09 -10.84
N ALA A 135 -11.56 34.08 -9.57
CA ALA A 135 -11.22 35.30 -8.85
C ALA A 135 -10.04 36.05 -9.48
N ARG A 136 -9.00 35.34 -9.96
CA ARG A 136 -7.88 35.95 -10.69
C ARG A 136 -8.31 36.55 -12.04
N GLU A 137 -9.15 35.84 -12.79
CA GLU A 137 -9.74 36.32 -14.05
C GLU A 137 -10.60 37.57 -13.83
N ASN A 138 -11.30 37.65 -12.69
CA ASN A 138 -12.06 38.83 -12.28
C ASN A 138 -11.19 39.94 -11.67
N GLY A 139 -9.86 39.82 -11.70
CA GLY A 139 -8.94 40.87 -11.24
C GLY A 139 -8.78 40.97 -9.72
N LEU A 140 -9.12 39.94 -8.93
CA LEU A 140 -9.06 39.95 -7.46
C LEU A 140 -7.69 39.57 -6.87
N GLN A 141 -6.70 39.24 -7.70
CA GLN A 141 -5.33 38.92 -7.25
C GLN A 141 -4.70 40.09 -6.47
N PRO A 142 -4.74 41.35 -6.96
CA PRO A 142 -4.14 42.48 -6.23
C PRO A 142 -4.82 42.74 -4.87
N LEU A 143 -6.12 42.48 -4.74
CA LEU A 143 -6.83 42.57 -3.45
C LEU A 143 -6.27 41.55 -2.44
N ALA A 144 -6.12 40.29 -2.86
CA ALA A 144 -5.58 39.23 -2.02
C ALA A 144 -4.14 39.55 -1.56
N ASP A 145 -3.30 40.01 -2.48
CA ASP A 145 -1.91 40.36 -2.18
C ASP A 145 -1.80 41.61 -1.30
N ALA A 146 -2.63 42.63 -1.53
CA ALA A 146 -2.65 43.85 -0.73
C ALA A 146 -3.04 43.57 0.73
N LEU A 147 -4.11 42.80 0.96
CA LEU A 147 -4.57 42.46 2.32
C LEU A 147 -3.57 41.58 3.07
N LEU A 148 -2.87 40.67 2.37
CA LEU A 148 -1.84 39.85 2.98
C LEU A 148 -0.57 40.66 3.30
N ALA A 149 -0.13 41.54 2.39
CA ALA A 149 1.09 42.32 2.55
C ALA A 149 0.94 43.48 3.54
N ASN A 150 -0.26 44.06 3.65
CA ASN A 150 -0.55 45.15 4.57
C ASN A 150 -1.82 44.88 5.39
N PRO A 151 -1.69 44.23 6.56
CA PRO A 151 -2.84 43.93 7.42
C PRO A 151 -3.49 45.16 8.08
N ASP A 152 -2.93 46.38 7.93
CA ASP A 152 -3.53 47.62 8.40
C ASP A 152 -4.68 48.11 7.51
N LEU A 153 -4.83 47.53 6.31
CA LEU A 153 -5.95 47.83 5.42
C LEU A 153 -7.27 47.29 5.96
N ASP A 154 -8.34 48.08 5.91
CA ASP A 154 -9.69 47.60 6.17
C ASP A 154 -10.15 46.70 4.99
N PRO A 155 -10.39 45.39 5.22
CA PRO A 155 -10.73 44.47 4.13
C PRO A 155 -11.98 44.89 3.36
N THR A 156 -13.00 45.39 4.05
CA THR A 156 -14.27 45.75 3.41
C THR A 156 -14.11 47.04 2.61
N ALA A 157 -13.38 48.02 3.14
CA ALA A 157 -13.13 49.26 2.43
C ALA A 157 -12.27 49.02 1.18
N THR A 158 -11.17 48.28 1.30
CA THR A 158 -10.28 47.95 0.17
C THR A 158 -11.00 47.11 -0.87
N ALA A 159 -11.85 46.17 -0.47
CA ALA A 159 -12.59 45.31 -1.39
C ALA A 159 -13.62 46.06 -2.26
N ARG A 160 -14.11 47.23 -1.82
CA ARG A 160 -15.06 48.05 -2.63
C ARG A 160 -14.44 48.54 -3.93
N GLU A 161 -13.12 48.73 -3.97
CA GLU A 161 -12.40 49.16 -5.17
C GLU A 161 -12.36 48.09 -6.27
N TYR A 162 -12.67 46.84 -5.91
CA TYR A 162 -12.64 45.67 -6.79
C TYR A 162 -14.04 45.19 -7.20
N VAL A 163 -15.09 45.94 -6.85
CA VAL A 163 -16.46 45.69 -7.31
C VAL A 163 -16.56 46.03 -8.78
N SER A 164 -17.15 45.13 -9.56
CA SER A 164 -17.25 45.24 -11.02
C SER A 164 -18.50 44.53 -11.53
N GLU A 165 -18.74 44.53 -12.85
CA GLU A 165 -19.86 43.77 -13.44
C GLU A 165 -19.78 42.27 -13.14
N THR A 166 -18.57 41.73 -12.91
CA THR A 166 -18.34 40.30 -12.60
C THR A 166 -18.15 40.03 -11.11
N VAL A 167 -18.12 41.08 -10.27
CA VAL A 167 -17.93 41.00 -8.82
C VAL A 167 -19.00 41.86 -8.14
N ALA A 168 -20.06 41.20 -7.66
CA ALA A 168 -21.31 41.86 -7.26
C ALA A 168 -21.18 42.87 -6.11
N ASP A 169 -20.35 42.56 -5.10
CA ASP A 169 -20.16 43.40 -3.93
C ASP A 169 -18.80 43.14 -3.25
N ALA A 170 -18.49 43.91 -2.20
CA ALA A 170 -17.26 43.77 -1.44
C ALA A 170 -17.13 42.39 -0.75
N ALA A 171 -18.25 41.74 -0.39
CA ALA A 171 -18.21 40.41 0.21
C ALA A 171 -17.79 39.36 -0.82
N ALA A 172 -18.32 39.42 -2.05
CA ALA A 172 -17.92 38.58 -3.17
C ALA A 172 -16.44 38.80 -3.55
N ALA A 173 -15.97 40.05 -3.52
CA ALA A 173 -14.55 40.36 -3.73
C ALA A 173 -13.65 39.71 -2.66
N LEU A 174 -14.03 39.82 -1.38
CA LEU A 174 -13.32 39.19 -0.27
C LEU A 174 -13.36 37.66 -0.33
N ASP A 175 -14.47 37.05 -0.73
CA ASP A 175 -14.55 35.59 -0.90
C ASP A 175 -13.68 35.11 -2.06
N GLY A 176 -13.60 35.88 -3.15
CA GLY A 176 -12.69 35.62 -4.26
C GLY A 176 -11.21 35.74 -3.84
N ALA A 177 -10.86 36.82 -3.13
CA ALA A 177 -9.52 37.00 -2.57
C ALA A 177 -9.15 35.88 -1.58
N ARG A 178 -10.10 35.46 -0.72
CA ARG A 178 -9.92 34.32 0.18
C ARG A 178 -9.67 33.04 -0.60
N ALA A 179 -10.40 32.78 -1.69
CA ALA A 179 -10.18 31.59 -2.51
C ALA A 179 -8.76 31.55 -3.10
N ILE A 180 -8.22 32.71 -3.52
CA ILE A 180 -6.84 32.85 -3.98
C ILE A 180 -5.84 32.51 -2.88
N LEU A 181 -5.99 33.11 -1.68
CA LEU A 181 -5.10 32.85 -0.55
C LEU A 181 -5.17 31.40 -0.06
N VAL A 182 -6.36 30.81 -0.01
CA VAL A 182 -6.57 29.40 0.35
C VAL A 182 -5.85 28.46 -0.61
N GLU A 183 -5.92 28.74 -1.91
CA GLU A 183 -5.19 27.97 -2.93
C GLU A 183 -3.67 28.16 -2.75
N ARG A 184 -3.21 29.40 -2.57
CA ARG A 184 -1.78 29.70 -2.31
C ARG A 184 -1.25 28.98 -1.07
N PHE A 185 -1.99 28.96 0.02
CA PHE A 185 -1.58 28.32 1.28
C PHE A 185 -1.55 26.80 1.15
N ALA A 186 -2.51 26.21 0.44
CA ALA A 186 -2.61 24.77 0.23
C ALA A 186 -1.57 24.21 -0.76
N GLU A 187 -0.85 25.07 -1.46
CA GLU A 187 0.09 24.72 -2.52
C GLU A 187 1.55 25.06 -2.19
N ASP A 188 1.82 25.56 -0.98
CA ASP A 188 3.19 25.72 -0.49
C ASP A 188 3.80 24.36 -0.14
N ALA A 189 4.74 23.89 -0.98
CA ALA A 189 5.28 22.54 -0.89
C ALA A 189 5.97 22.23 0.45
N ASP A 190 6.65 23.22 1.03
CA ASP A 190 7.37 23.07 2.31
C ASP A 190 6.39 22.94 3.47
N LEU A 191 5.40 23.83 3.52
CA LEU A 191 4.33 23.77 4.51
C LEU A 191 3.58 22.44 4.43
N ILE A 192 3.14 22.03 3.25
CA ILE A 192 2.39 20.77 3.10
C ILE A 192 3.23 19.57 3.54
N GLY A 193 4.50 19.51 3.17
CA GLY A 193 5.41 18.46 3.61
C GLY A 193 5.55 18.41 5.14
N GLU A 194 5.76 19.56 5.77
CA GLU A 194 5.89 19.67 7.23
C GLU A 194 4.60 19.27 7.97
N LEU A 195 3.45 19.77 7.51
CA LEU A 195 2.16 19.45 8.12
C LEU A 195 1.83 17.97 7.95
N ARG A 196 2.19 17.35 6.81
CA ARG A 196 2.03 15.91 6.56
C ARG A 196 2.80 15.07 7.57
N GLU A 197 4.07 15.38 7.80
CA GLU A 197 4.89 14.61 8.76
C GLU A 197 4.49 14.89 10.21
N THR A 198 4.07 16.12 10.53
CA THR A 198 3.48 16.45 11.83
C THR A 198 2.22 15.62 12.08
N MET A 199 1.34 15.55 11.08
CA MET A 199 0.12 14.76 11.16
C MET A 199 0.42 13.26 11.26
N TRP A 200 1.37 12.74 10.48
CA TRP A 200 1.82 11.35 10.59
C TRP A 200 2.31 10.98 11.99
N THR A 201 3.10 11.86 12.62
CA THR A 201 3.72 11.57 13.91
C THR A 201 2.78 11.74 15.10
N ARG A 202 1.80 12.66 15.02
CA ARG A 202 0.96 13.06 16.16
C ARG A 202 -0.52 12.72 16.01
N GLY A 203 -0.99 12.54 14.78
CA GLY A 203 -2.38 12.23 14.49
C GLY A 203 -2.71 10.74 14.68
N ARG A 204 -3.98 10.43 14.46
CA ARG A 204 -4.55 9.09 14.64
C ARG A 204 -5.66 8.80 13.64
N VAL A 205 -5.94 7.53 13.43
CA VAL A 205 -7.20 7.11 12.79
C VAL A 205 -8.24 6.99 13.88
N VAL A 206 -9.41 7.56 13.66
CA VAL A 206 -10.60 7.40 14.51
C VAL A 206 -11.66 6.66 13.68
N SER A 207 -12.25 5.63 14.26
CA SER A 207 -13.31 4.84 13.66
C SER A 207 -14.57 4.87 14.51
N ARG A 208 -15.72 5.04 13.86
CA ARG A 208 -17.05 5.00 14.47
C ARG A 208 -17.97 4.06 13.69
N ALA A 209 -18.81 3.31 14.39
CA ALA A 209 -19.82 2.47 13.75
C ALA A 209 -20.89 3.31 13.04
N ARG A 210 -21.35 2.82 11.89
CA ARG A 210 -22.58 3.30 11.25
C ARG A 210 -23.81 2.53 11.78
N ASP A 211 -24.99 3.11 11.58
CA ASP A 211 -26.24 2.46 11.95
C ASP A 211 -26.41 1.12 11.20
N GLY A 212 -26.65 0.05 11.96
CA GLY A 212 -26.78 -1.30 11.41
C GLY A 212 -25.46 -1.98 11.02
N ALA A 213 -24.32 -1.48 11.53
CA ALA A 213 -23.00 -2.05 11.25
C ALA A 213 -22.89 -3.55 11.56
N ASP A 214 -22.19 -4.27 10.68
CA ASP A 214 -21.93 -5.70 10.82
C ASP A 214 -21.05 -5.99 12.05
N GLN A 215 -21.51 -6.89 12.92
CA GLN A 215 -20.84 -7.26 14.17
C GLN A 215 -19.42 -7.83 13.96
N LYS A 216 -19.07 -8.26 12.74
CA LYS A 216 -17.69 -8.67 12.42
C LYS A 216 -16.66 -7.55 12.60
N PHE A 217 -17.09 -6.28 12.65
CA PHE A 217 -16.23 -5.11 12.89
C PHE A 217 -16.37 -4.52 14.30
N ALA A 218 -16.98 -5.25 15.25
CA ALA A 218 -17.29 -4.75 16.59
C ALA A 218 -16.07 -4.16 17.33
N ASP A 219 -14.89 -4.75 17.16
CA ASP A 219 -13.63 -4.27 17.74
C ASP A 219 -13.23 -2.86 17.26
N TYR A 220 -13.85 -2.37 16.18
CA TYR A 220 -13.56 -1.09 15.53
C TYR A 220 -14.70 -0.08 15.60
N PHE A 221 -15.80 -0.39 16.31
CA PHE A 221 -16.97 0.50 16.43
C PHE A 221 -16.67 1.78 17.21
N GLU A 222 -15.83 1.69 18.23
CA GLU A 222 -15.28 2.83 18.95
C GLU A 222 -13.78 2.62 19.09
N PHE A 223 -13.05 3.02 18.06
CA PHE A 223 -11.62 2.78 17.97
C PHE A 223 -10.88 4.06 17.63
N ASP A 224 -9.72 4.24 18.23
CA ASP A 224 -8.74 5.21 17.79
C ASP A 224 -7.31 4.74 18.09
N GLU A 225 -6.40 4.99 17.15
CA GLU A 225 -4.99 4.60 17.33
C GLU A 225 -4.06 5.53 16.51
N PRO A 226 -2.90 5.95 17.07
CA PRO A 226 -1.93 6.76 16.34
C PRO A 226 -1.42 6.11 15.06
N TYR A 227 -1.18 6.90 14.00
CA TYR A 227 -0.75 6.36 12.71
C TYR A 227 0.48 5.44 12.76
N PRO A 228 1.57 5.79 13.48
CA PRO A 228 2.78 4.96 13.49
C PRO A 228 2.64 3.66 14.27
N LYS A 229 1.57 3.50 15.07
CA LYS A 229 1.34 2.32 15.91
C LYS A 229 0.37 1.33 15.28
N LEU A 230 -0.36 1.73 14.25
CA LEU A 230 -1.36 0.90 13.58
C LEU A 230 -0.71 -0.29 12.85
N PRO A 231 -0.98 -1.54 13.27
CA PRO A 231 -0.50 -2.71 12.55
C PRO A 231 -1.29 -2.95 11.25
N SER A 232 -0.64 -3.56 10.25
CA SER A 232 -1.21 -3.82 8.91
C SER A 232 -2.63 -4.43 8.95
N HIS A 233 -2.84 -5.50 9.74
CA HIS A 233 -4.14 -6.18 9.81
C HIS A 233 -5.29 -5.27 10.30
N ARG A 234 -5.01 -4.31 11.20
CA ARG A 234 -6.01 -3.34 11.67
C ARG A 234 -6.31 -2.31 10.60
N ILE A 235 -5.29 -1.80 9.90
CA ILE A 235 -5.47 -0.86 8.78
C ILE A 235 -6.38 -1.49 7.72
N LEU A 236 -6.10 -2.74 7.33
CA LEU A 236 -6.91 -3.48 6.36
C LEU A 236 -8.35 -3.71 6.87
N ALA A 237 -8.52 -4.04 8.14
CA ALA A 237 -9.85 -4.23 8.74
C ALA A 237 -10.67 -2.93 8.76
N LEU A 238 -10.04 -1.80 9.14
CA LEU A 238 -10.67 -0.48 9.14
C LEU A 238 -11.12 -0.08 7.74
N PHE A 239 -10.24 -0.17 6.73
CA PHE A 239 -10.60 0.22 5.37
C PHE A 239 -11.60 -0.74 4.73
N ARG A 240 -11.59 -2.02 5.11
CA ARG A 240 -12.65 -2.95 4.73
C ARG A 240 -13.98 -2.59 5.38
N GLY A 241 -13.99 -2.24 6.67
CA GLY A 241 -15.20 -1.83 7.38
C GLY A 241 -15.81 -0.56 6.81
N GLU A 242 -14.98 0.41 6.41
CA GLU A 242 -15.46 1.60 5.69
C GLU A 242 -16.01 1.26 4.31
N LYS A 243 -15.32 0.42 3.53
CA LYS A 243 -15.77 -0.02 2.21
C LYS A 243 -17.08 -0.82 2.25
N ASP A 244 -17.27 -1.60 3.31
CA ASP A 244 -18.49 -2.37 3.56
C ASP A 244 -19.60 -1.50 4.21
N ASP A 245 -19.44 -0.17 4.28
CA ASP A 245 -20.35 0.80 4.89
C ASP A 245 -20.69 0.51 6.38
N ALA A 246 -19.81 -0.19 7.09
CA ALA A 246 -19.97 -0.50 8.51
C ALA A 246 -19.30 0.54 9.43
N LEU A 247 -18.25 1.22 8.95
CA LEU A 247 -17.44 2.16 9.74
C LEU A 247 -17.32 3.51 9.03
N ASP A 248 -17.27 4.59 9.80
CA ASP A 248 -16.80 5.90 9.38
C ASP A 248 -15.38 6.14 9.90
N LEU A 249 -14.46 6.49 9.00
CA LEU A 249 -13.07 6.77 9.36
C LEU A 249 -12.77 8.26 9.28
N THR A 250 -12.20 8.79 10.35
CA THR A 250 -11.68 10.16 10.43
C THR A 250 -10.17 10.13 10.63
N PHE A 251 -9.46 10.89 9.81
CA PHE A 251 -8.02 11.09 9.92
C PHE A 251 -7.79 12.31 10.79
N ASP A 252 -7.77 12.07 12.10
CA ASP A 252 -7.68 13.10 13.12
C ASP A 252 -6.24 13.61 13.24
N PRO A 253 -5.99 14.90 12.94
CA PRO A 253 -4.64 15.45 12.94
C PRO A 253 -4.07 15.65 14.34
N GLU A 254 -4.92 15.74 15.36
CA GLU A 254 -4.48 15.88 16.74
C GLU A 254 -5.61 15.60 17.73
N PRO A 255 -5.43 14.65 18.66
CA PRO A 255 -6.33 14.50 19.80
C PRO A 255 -6.06 15.63 20.81
N GLU A 256 -6.53 16.85 20.55
CA GLU A 256 -6.50 17.86 21.62
C GLU A 256 -7.63 17.58 22.63
N PRO A 257 -7.32 17.41 23.93
CA PRO A 257 -8.31 17.71 24.95
C PRO A 257 -8.45 19.24 24.97
N ALA A 258 -9.44 19.78 24.26
CA ALA A 258 -9.84 21.15 24.51
C ALA A 258 -10.17 21.25 26.02
N PRO A 259 -9.56 22.17 26.79
CA PRO A 259 -9.94 22.36 28.18
C PRO A 259 -11.46 22.61 28.23
N GLU A 260 -12.18 21.90 29.10
CA GLU A 260 -13.63 22.07 29.25
C GLU A 260 -13.95 23.56 29.44
N GLY A 261 -14.71 24.12 28.49
CA GLY A 261 -15.19 25.50 28.54
C GLY A 261 -14.31 26.57 27.88
N ALA A 262 -13.14 26.23 27.31
CA ALA A 262 -12.37 27.17 26.50
C ALA A 262 -12.90 27.20 25.05
N PRO A 263 -13.12 28.37 24.42
CA PRO A 263 -13.37 28.42 22.99
C PRO A 263 -12.17 27.80 22.25
N PRO A 264 -12.37 26.93 21.25
CA PRO A 264 -11.27 26.30 20.56
C PRO A 264 -10.39 27.38 19.92
N GLY A 265 -9.16 27.51 20.43
CA GLY A 265 -8.13 28.36 19.86
C GLY A 265 -7.71 27.88 18.46
N PRO A 266 -6.83 28.61 17.76
CA PRO A 266 -6.24 28.11 16.53
C PRO A 266 -5.47 26.82 16.82
N SER A 267 -5.74 25.77 16.05
CA SER A 267 -4.96 24.52 16.15
C SER A 267 -3.49 24.77 15.82
N ARG A 268 -2.57 23.90 16.26
CA ARG A 268 -1.14 23.99 15.88
C ARG A 268 -0.95 24.12 14.36
N TYR A 269 -1.77 23.43 13.58
CA TYR A 269 -1.73 23.48 12.13
C TYR A 269 -2.13 24.86 11.61
N GLU A 270 -3.21 25.46 12.14
CA GLU A 270 -3.60 26.84 11.85
C GLU A 270 -2.48 27.82 12.24
N THR A 271 -1.88 27.68 13.42
CA THR A 271 -0.75 28.51 13.85
C THR A 271 0.45 28.38 12.91
N ARG A 272 0.76 27.17 12.44
CA ARG A 272 1.90 26.95 11.55
C ARG A 272 1.67 27.54 10.16
N ILE A 273 0.46 27.40 9.61
CA ILE A 273 0.06 28.05 8.36
C ILE A 273 0.15 29.57 8.52
N ALA A 274 -0.39 30.12 9.61
CA ALA A 274 -0.34 31.55 9.87
C ALA A 274 1.11 32.07 9.92
N ALA A 275 1.99 31.37 10.65
CA ALA A 275 3.41 31.71 10.74
C ALA A 275 4.14 31.65 9.38
N ARG A 276 3.80 30.68 8.51
CA ARG A 276 4.39 30.56 7.17
C ARG A 276 4.08 31.77 6.28
N PHE A 277 2.92 32.38 6.46
CA PHE A 277 2.45 33.51 5.65
C PHE A 277 2.39 34.85 6.42
N ASP A 278 3.10 34.95 7.54
CA ASP A 278 3.17 36.13 8.42
C ASP A 278 1.79 36.70 8.84
N VAL A 279 0.82 35.81 9.02
CA VAL A 279 -0.49 36.14 9.57
C VAL A 279 -0.41 36.08 11.09
N ALA A 280 -0.72 37.17 11.75
CA ALA A 280 -0.75 37.25 13.21
C ALA A 280 -1.90 38.16 13.64
N ASP A 281 -2.61 37.78 14.71
CA ASP A 281 -3.62 38.64 15.32
C ASP A 281 -2.95 39.65 16.25
N ARG A 282 -2.80 40.89 15.76
CA ARG A 282 -2.26 42.04 16.50
C ARG A 282 -3.32 43.14 16.66
N GLY A 283 -4.60 42.82 16.41
CA GLY A 283 -5.71 43.76 16.44
C GLY A 283 -5.78 44.73 15.25
N ARG A 284 -5.09 44.43 14.13
CA ARG A 284 -5.16 45.25 12.91
C ARG A 284 -6.43 44.95 12.11
N PRO A 285 -6.92 45.88 11.28
CA PRO A 285 -8.18 45.73 10.55
C PRO A 285 -8.32 44.43 9.74
N ALA A 286 -7.26 43.94 9.08
CA ALA A 286 -7.33 42.72 8.27
C ALA A 286 -7.08 41.42 9.05
N ASP A 287 -6.55 41.49 10.28
CA ASP A 287 -6.05 40.32 11.01
C ASP A 287 -7.13 39.24 11.19
N LYS A 288 -8.37 39.65 11.51
CA LYS A 288 -9.51 38.72 11.64
C LYS A 288 -9.81 37.99 10.33
N TRP A 289 -9.87 38.72 9.21
CA TRP A 289 -10.17 38.14 7.90
C TRP A 289 -9.05 37.20 7.42
N LEU A 290 -7.78 37.54 7.69
CA LEU A 290 -6.63 36.70 7.41
C LEU A 290 -6.62 35.44 8.29
N GLY A 291 -6.90 35.58 9.59
CA GLY A 291 -7.02 34.45 10.52
C GLY A 291 -8.14 33.48 10.12
N ASP A 292 -9.31 34.00 9.75
CA ASP A 292 -10.40 33.17 9.22
C ASP A 292 -10.04 32.50 7.88
N THR A 293 -9.23 33.17 7.05
CA THR A 293 -8.70 32.61 5.79
C THR A 293 -7.74 31.45 6.04
N VAL A 294 -6.83 31.57 7.02
CA VAL A 294 -5.94 30.49 7.47
C VAL A 294 -6.75 29.29 7.96
N ARG A 295 -7.73 29.52 8.83
CA ARG A 295 -8.64 28.49 9.35
C ARG A 295 -9.40 27.79 8.23
N TRP A 296 -9.89 28.54 7.26
CA TRP A 296 -10.59 28.00 6.10
C TRP A 296 -9.66 27.14 5.24
N ALA A 297 -8.43 27.62 4.97
CA ALA A 297 -7.43 26.88 4.21
C ALA A 297 -7.09 25.54 4.87
N TRP A 298 -6.89 25.56 6.20
CA TRP A 298 -6.66 24.36 6.99
C TRP A 298 -7.81 23.36 6.86
N ARG A 299 -9.02 23.75 7.25
CA ARG A 299 -10.15 22.81 7.42
C ARG A 299 -10.72 22.29 6.12
N THR A 300 -10.71 23.10 5.06
CA THR A 300 -11.42 22.77 3.82
C THR A 300 -10.52 22.24 2.71
N ARG A 301 -9.21 22.50 2.77
CA ARG A 301 -8.25 22.11 1.71
C ARG A 301 -7.12 21.27 2.27
N ILE A 302 -6.33 21.83 3.17
CA ILE A 302 -5.08 21.21 3.62
C ILE A 302 -5.37 19.92 4.38
N LEU A 303 -6.24 19.96 5.40
CA LEU A 303 -6.59 18.77 6.20
C LEU A 303 -7.17 17.65 5.33
N VAL A 304 -8.07 17.97 4.41
CA VAL A 304 -8.68 16.99 3.50
C VAL A 304 -7.60 16.31 2.66
N ARG A 305 -6.68 17.09 2.09
CA ARG A 305 -5.59 16.57 1.27
C ARG A 305 -4.62 15.71 2.08
N LEU A 306 -4.23 16.17 3.27
CA LEU A 306 -3.36 15.39 4.17
C LEU A 306 -4.03 14.08 4.58
N GLY A 307 -5.34 14.06 4.81
CA GLY A 307 -6.10 12.84 5.08
C GLY A 307 -6.04 11.84 3.93
N ILE A 308 -6.14 12.31 2.67
CA ILE A 308 -5.97 11.45 1.48
C ILE A 308 -4.54 10.88 1.40
N ASP A 309 -3.53 11.73 1.60
CA ASP A 309 -2.12 11.32 1.56
C ASP A 309 -1.82 10.26 2.64
N LEU A 310 -2.30 10.47 3.87
CA LEU A 310 -2.10 9.56 4.99
C LEU A 310 -2.85 8.24 4.80
N ARG A 311 -4.06 8.28 4.25
CA ARG A 311 -4.80 7.07 3.87
C ARG A 311 -4.00 6.23 2.87
N ALA A 312 -3.44 6.86 1.83
CA ALA A 312 -2.63 6.17 0.84
C ALA A 312 -1.36 5.58 1.47
N ARG A 313 -0.69 6.34 2.36
CA ARG A 313 0.50 5.87 3.09
C ARG A 313 0.20 4.66 3.98
N LEU A 314 -0.89 4.70 4.74
CA LEU A 314 -1.32 3.57 5.58
C LEU A 314 -1.68 2.35 4.74
N TRP A 315 -2.41 2.54 3.62
CA TRP A 315 -2.74 1.45 2.71
C TRP A 315 -1.48 0.76 2.17
N GLN A 316 -0.55 1.54 1.64
CA GLN A 316 0.70 1.02 1.06
C GLN A 316 1.54 0.25 2.10
N ALA A 317 1.64 0.79 3.32
CA ALA A 317 2.33 0.09 4.41
C ALA A 317 1.64 -1.23 4.76
N ALA A 318 0.30 -1.21 4.91
CA ALA A 318 -0.45 -2.40 5.27
C ALA A 318 -0.41 -3.48 4.18
N GLU A 319 -0.53 -3.08 2.92
CA GLU A 319 -0.46 -3.98 1.77
C GLU A 319 0.93 -4.62 1.66
N SER A 320 2.01 -3.83 1.80
CA SER A 320 3.37 -4.35 1.76
C SER A 320 3.59 -5.42 2.82
N ASP A 321 3.24 -5.14 4.08
CA ASP A 321 3.38 -6.09 5.18
C ASP A 321 2.54 -7.35 4.97
N ALA A 322 1.28 -7.21 4.52
CA ALA A 322 0.39 -8.33 4.30
C ALA A 322 0.90 -9.23 3.17
N VAL A 323 1.39 -8.64 2.07
CA VAL A 323 1.99 -9.38 0.95
C VAL A 323 3.23 -10.14 1.42
N GLN A 324 4.08 -9.56 2.27
CA GLN A 324 5.24 -10.28 2.82
C GLN A 324 4.83 -11.50 3.64
N VAL A 325 3.79 -11.39 4.47
CA VAL A 325 3.26 -12.54 5.23
C VAL A 325 2.70 -13.61 4.28
N PHE A 326 1.94 -13.24 3.26
CA PHE A 326 1.43 -14.19 2.27
C PHE A 326 2.55 -14.85 1.46
N ALA A 327 3.57 -14.09 1.07
CA ALA A 327 4.73 -14.60 0.36
C ALA A 327 5.52 -15.60 1.20
N ALA A 328 5.73 -15.31 2.50
CA ALA A 328 6.38 -16.23 3.43
C ALA A 328 5.57 -17.51 3.60
N ASN A 329 4.27 -17.41 3.85
CA ASN A 329 3.37 -18.57 3.98
C ASN A 329 3.36 -19.43 2.70
N LEU A 330 3.32 -18.80 1.52
CA LEU A 330 3.36 -19.52 0.25
C LEU A 330 4.73 -20.19 0.04
N ARG A 331 5.83 -19.52 0.39
CA ARG A 331 7.17 -20.11 0.31
C ARG A 331 7.28 -21.35 1.18
N ASP A 332 6.78 -21.31 2.41
CA ASP A 332 6.80 -22.46 3.32
C ASP A 332 5.97 -23.63 2.78
N LEU A 333 4.83 -23.34 2.14
CA LEU A 333 4.01 -24.35 1.46
C LEU A 333 4.73 -24.97 0.25
N LEU A 334 5.41 -24.16 -0.56
CA LEU A 334 6.14 -24.63 -1.75
C LEU A 334 7.41 -25.42 -1.41
N LEU A 335 8.00 -25.15 -0.25
CA LEU A 335 9.23 -25.81 0.22
C LEU A 335 8.97 -26.88 1.28
N ALA A 336 7.71 -27.22 1.54
CA ALA A 336 7.34 -28.32 2.41
C ALA A 336 7.97 -29.62 1.89
N ALA A 337 8.47 -30.45 2.82
CA ALA A 337 9.13 -31.69 2.44
C ALA A 337 8.13 -32.63 1.72
N PRO A 338 8.43 -33.05 0.48
CA PRO A 338 7.57 -33.99 -0.24
C PRO A 338 7.59 -35.35 0.47
N ALA A 339 6.42 -35.99 0.63
CA ALA A 339 6.35 -37.34 1.20
C ALA A 339 6.86 -38.42 0.22
N GLY A 340 7.04 -38.04 -1.04
CA GLY A 340 7.65 -38.86 -2.07
C GLY A 340 6.65 -39.76 -2.80
N PRO A 341 7.17 -40.69 -3.64
CA PRO A 341 6.34 -41.52 -4.53
C PRO A 341 5.65 -42.66 -3.78
N ARG A 342 4.70 -42.32 -2.92
CA ARG A 342 3.94 -43.27 -2.08
C ARG A 342 2.45 -43.18 -2.41
N VAL A 343 1.77 -44.32 -2.43
CA VAL A 343 0.33 -44.37 -2.72
C VAL A 343 -0.43 -43.60 -1.64
N THR A 344 -1.20 -42.60 -2.05
CA THR A 344 -1.81 -41.62 -1.13
C THR A 344 -3.32 -41.53 -1.34
N MET A 345 -4.06 -41.58 -0.24
CA MET A 345 -5.49 -41.26 -0.20
C MET A 345 -5.69 -39.82 0.25
N GLY A 346 -6.21 -38.97 -0.62
CA GLY A 346 -6.66 -37.62 -0.29
C GLY A 346 -8.09 -37.61 0.22
N LEU A 347 -8.29 -36.95 1.36
CA LEU A 347 -9.59 -36.68 1.98
C LEU A 347 -9.81 -35.18 1.97
N ASP A 348 -10.85 -34.73 1.25
CA ASP A 348 -11.33 -33.35 1.23
C ASP A 348 -12.52 -33.20 2.19
N PRO A 349 -12.31 -32.66 3.41
CA PRO A 349 -13.33 -32.66 4.45
C PRO A 349 -14.52 -31.76 4.14
N ALA A 350 -15.72 -32.23 4.47
CA ALA A 350 -16.89 -31.37 4.57
C ALA A 350 -17.96 -32.00 5.46
N TYR A 351 -18.88 -31.18 5.95
CA TYR A 351 -20.09 -31.63 6.65
C TYR A 351 -21.16 -32.11 5.65
N ARG A 352 -22.02 -31.19 5.19
CA ARG A 352 -23.24 -31.49 4.43
C ARG A 352 -23.01 -32.26 3.13
N THR A 353 -21.95 -31.94 2.41
CA THR A 353 -21.62 -32.55 1.10
C THR A 353 -20.81 -33.84 1.22
N GLY A 354 -20.50 -34.28 2.45
CA GLY A 354 -19.59 -35.41 2.69
C GLY A 354 -18.13 -35.10 2.39
N VAL A 355 -17.27 -36.03 2.83
CA VAL A 355 -15.82 -36.04 2.60
C VAL A 355 -15.55 -36.69 1.26
N LYS A 356 -14.87 -35.98 0.35
CA LYS A 356 -14.53 -36.53 -0.97
C LYS A 356 -13.22 -37.28 -0.83
N VAL A 357 -13.13 -38.39 -1.54
CA VAL A 357 -12.03 -39.33 -1.45
C VAL A 357 -11.42 -39.48 -2.82
N ALA A 358 -10.10 -39.36 -2.91
CA ALA A 358 -9.33 -39.71 -4.09
C ALA A 358 -8.13 -40.56 -3.68
N VAL A 359 -7.83 -41.61 -4.41
CA VAL A 359 -6.61 -42.39 -4.24
C VAL A 359 -5.74 -42.17 -5.47
N VAL A 360 -4.49 -41.75 -5.22
CA VAL A 360 -3.46 -41.62 -6.26
C VAL A 360 -2.35 -42.64 -6.01
N ASP A 361 -1.84 -43.23 -7.09
CA ASP A 361 -0.69 -44.13 -7.01
C ASP A 361 0.63 -43.35 -6.79
N ALA A 362 1.74 -44.07 -6.69
CA ALA A 362 3.08 -43.50 -6.47
C ALA A 362 3.53 -42.49 -7.56
N THR A 363 2.88 -42.48 -8.73
CA THR A 363 3.15 -41.53 -9.83
C THR A 363 2.23 -40.31 -9.81
N GLY A 364 1.24 -40.29 -8.91
CA GLY A 364 0.20 -39.26 -8.83
C GLY A 364 -0.98 -39.53 -9.76
N LYS A 365 -1.07 -40.69 -10.40
CA LYS A 365 -2.22 -41.07 -11.23
C LYS A 365 -3.40 -41.43 -10.34
N VAL A 366 -4.59 -40.90 -10.66
CA VAL A 366 -5.83 -41.23 -9.96
C VAL A 366 -6.22 -42.68 -10.27
N VAL A 367 -6.38 -43.50 -9.23
CA VAL A 367 -6.73 -44.93 -9.35
C VAL A 367 -8.08 -45.28 -8.73
N ALA A 368 -8.60 -44.45 -7.83
CA ALA A 368 -9.95 -44.57 -7.31
C ALA A 368 -10.46 -43.22 -6.78
N THR A 369 -11.77 -43.05 -6.78
CA THR A 369 -12.45 -41.89 -6.22
C THR A 369 -13.72 -42.32 -5.48
N GLY A 370 -14.27 -41.44 -4.65
CA GLY A 370 -15.53 -41.69 -3.97
C GLY A 370 -15.93 -40.54 -3.05
N ALA A 371 -17.01 -40.73 -2.32
CA ALA A 371 -17.45 -39.82 -1.26
C ALA A 371 -17.99 -40.62 -0.08
N VAL A 372 -17.69 -40.18 1.13
CA VAL A 372 -18.17 -40.77 2.38
C VAL A 372 -18.86 -39.69 3.22
N TYR A 373 -19.79 -40.09 4.08
CA TYR A 373 -20.64 -39.14 4.83
C TYR A 373 -20.58 -39.39 6.35
N PRO A 374 -19.38 -39.31 6.96
CA PRO A 374 -19.16 -39.67 8.36
C PRO A 374 -19.79 -38.66 9.34
N HIS A 375 -19.95 -37.40 8.91
CA HIS A 375 -20.27 -36.27 9.78
C HIS A 375 -21.75 -35.87 9.69
N VAL A 376 -22.11 -34.77 10.35
CA VAL A 376 -23.45 -34.16 10.21
C VAL A 376 -23.74 -33.80 8.75
N PRO A 377 -24.97 -34.01 8.26
CA PRO A 377 -26.13 -34.54 8.96
C PRO A 377 -26.29 -36.07 8.92
N GLN A 378 -25.49 -36.82 8.15
CA GLN A 378 -25.75 -38.25 7.91
C GLN A 378 -25.21 -39.18 9.00
N HIS A 379 -24.15 -38.79 9.72
CA HIS A 379 -23.56 -39.56 10.83
C HIS A 379 -23.15 -41.01 10.49
N ARG A 380 -22.74 -41.28 9.24
CA ARG A 380 -22.40 -42.65 8.77
C ARG A 380 -20.93 -43.00 9.03
N TRP A 381 -20.53 -42.96 10.30
CA TRP A 381 -19.12 -43.12 10.72
C TRP A 381 -18.54 -44.49 10.36
N ASP A 382 -19.15 -45.59 10.83
CA ASP A 382 -18.61 -46.94 10.63
C ASP A 382 -18.69 -47.39 9.16
N GLU A 383 -19.73 -46.97 8.43
CA GLU A 383 -19.82 -47.19 6.97
C GLU A 383 -18.67 -46.49 6.24
N SER A 384 -18.38 -45.24 6.61
CA SER A 384 -17.26 -44.48 6.03
C SER A 384 -15.93 -45.17 6.32
N LEU A 385 -15.70 -45.65 7.55
CA LEU A 385 -14.50 -46.42 7.90
C LEU A 385 -14.35 -47.70 7.06
N ALA A 386 -15.44 -48.43 6.84
CA ALA A 386 -15.43 -49.65 6.02
C ALA A 386 -15.06 -49.35 4.55
N VAL A 387 -15.63 -48.29 3.97
CA VAL A 387 -15.32 -47.84 2.61
C VAL A 387 -13.85 -47.42 2.49
N LEU A 388 -13.37 -46.59 3.41
CA LEU A 388 -11.97 -46.12 3.41
C LEU A 388 -10.99 -47.29 3.59
N ALA A 389 -11.29 -48.23 4.48
CA ALA A 389 -10.45 -49.42 4.67
C ALA A 389 -10.39 -50.30 3.42
N LYS A 390 -11.52 -50.45 2.69
CA LYS A 390 -11.58 -51.21 1.44
C LYS A 390 -10.71 -50.56 0.36
N LEU A 391 -10.81 -49.24 0.20
CA LEU A 391 -9.99 -48.48 -0.75
C LEU A 391 -8.50 -48.56 -0.38
N ALA A 392 -8.18 -48.38 0.90
CA ALA A 392 -6.79 -48.44 1.38
C ALA A 392 -6.15 -49.82 1.11
N ALA A 393 -6.88 -50.91 1.38
CA ALA A 393 -6.40 -52.26 1.12
C ALA A 393 -6.27 -52.57 -0.38
N ALA A 394 -7.27 -52.20 -1.19
CA ALA A 394 -7.30 -52.50 -2.62
C ALA A 394 -6.16 -51.84 -3.39
N HIS A 395 -5.79 -50.62 -3.01
CA HIS A 395 -4.75 -49.83 -3.70
C HIS A 395 -3.42 -49.80 -2.97
N LYS A 396 -3.28 -50.50 -1.83
CA LYS A 396 -2.06 -50.50 -0.99
C LYS A 396 -1.66 -49.07 -0.57
N VAL A 397 -2.64 -48.32 -0.09
CA VAL A 397 -2.42 -46.95 0.40
C VAL A 397 -1.46 -46.97 1.57
N GLU A 398 -0.51 -46.05 1.55
CA GLU A 398 0.46 -45.86 2.63
C GLU A 398 0.19 -44.57 3.42
N LEU A 399 -0.24 -43.52 2.71
CA LEU A 399 -0.46 -42.19 3.26
C LEU A 399 -1.93 -41.76 3.15
N ILE A 400 -2.41 -41.04 4.16
CA ILE A 400 -3.70 -40.36 4.13
C ILE A 400 -3.45 -38.86 4.25
N ALA A 401 -3.70 -38.10 3.17
CA ALA A 401 -3.65 -36.65 3.14
C ALA A 401 -5.02 -36.08 3.51
N ILE A 402 -5.09 -35.18 4.48
CA ILE A 402 -6.35 -34.61 4.97
C ILE A 402 -6.32 -33.09 4.80
N GLY A 403 -7.25 -32.53 4.03
CA GLY A 403 -7.38 -31.08 3.89
C GLY A 403 -7.65 -30.39 5.24
N ASN A 404 -7.09 -29.20 5.45
CA ASN A 404 -7.20 -28.47 6.73
C ASN A 404 -8.41 -27.52 6.83
N GLY A 405 -9.41 -27.64 5.97
CA GLY A 405 -10.60 -26.80 6.00
C GLY A 405 -11.72 -27.28 6.91
N THR A 406 -12.95 -27.11 6.42
CA THR A 406 -14.17 -27.35 7.19
C THR A 406 -14.34 -28.83 7.50
N ALA A 407 -14.59 -29.18 8.78
CA ALA A 407 -14.69 -30.56 9.26
C ALA A 407 -13.36 -31.36 9.24
N SER A 408 -12.21 -30.68 9.12
CA SER A 408 -10.89 -31.32 9.10
C SER A 408 -10.56 -32.04 10.40
N ARG A 409 -10.90 -31.46 11.57
CA ARG A 409 -10.69 -32.07 12.89
C ARG A 409 -11.44 -33.40 13.03
N GLU A 410 -12.69 -33.43 12.60
CA GLU A 410 -13.55 -34.61 12.63
C GLU A 410 -13.04 -35.67 11.64
N THR A 411 -12.56 -35.26 10.47
CA THR A 411 -11.98 -36.16 9.46
C THR A 411 -10.61 -36.71 9.89
N ASP A 412 -9.81 -35.91 10.60
CA ASP A 412 -8.55 -36.33 11.22
C ASP A 412 -8.78 -37.41 12.30
N LYS A 413 -9.86 -37.26 13.07
CA LYS A 413 -10.32 -38.29 14.01
C LYS A 413 -10.74 -39.57 13.27
N LEU A 414 -11.50 -39.45 12.18
CA LEU A 414 -11.91 -40.59 11.35
C LEU A 414 -10.71 -41.38 10.81
N ALA A 415 -9.72 -40.68 10.25
CA ALA A 415 -8.48 -41.30 9.78
C ALA A 415 -7.68 -41.95 10.92
N GLY A 416 -7.65 -41.33 12.10
CA GLY A 416 -7.03 -41.90 13.30
C GLY A 416 -7.70 -43.20 13.75
N ASP A 417 -9.04 -43.24 13.74
CA ASP A 417 -9.80 -44.45 14.08
C ASP A 417 -9.61 -45.56 13.03
N LEU A 418 -9.51 -45.21 11.74
CA LEU A 418 -9.18 -46.16 10.68
C LEU A 418 -7.81 -46.83 10.94
N ILE A 419 -6.77 -46.03 11.23
CA ILE A 419 -5.43 -46.52 11.53
C ILE A 419 -5.46 -47.47 12.74
N LYS A 420 -6.17 -47.10 13.81
CA LYS A 420 -6.29 -47.93 15.02
C LYS A 420 -7.03 -49.25 14.78
N ARG A 421 -8.10 -49.24 13.96
CA ARG A 421 -8.91 -50.43 13.69
C ARG A 421 -8.26 -51.37 12.69
N ARG A 422 -7.38 -50.87 11.81
CA ARG A 422 -6.73 -51.62 10.73
C ARG A 422 -5.20 -51.45 10.75
N PRO A 423 -4.52 -51.81 11.85
CA PRO A 423 -3.08 -51.60 12.01
C PRO A 423 -2.23 -52.32 10.95
N GLU A 424 -2.75 -53.41 10.39
CA GLU A 424 -2.08 -54.20 9.34
C GLU A 424 -1.93 -53.45 8.01
N LEU A 425 -2.64 -52.34 7.81
CA LEU A 425 -2.51 -51.49 6.62
C LEU A 425 -1.31 -50.54 6.67
N GLY A 426 -0.68 -50.35 7.84
CA GLY A 426 0.53 -49.51 7.96
C GLY A 426 0.32 -48.03 7.59
N LEU A 427 -0.91 -47.53 7.69
CA LEU A 427 -1.30 -46.20 7.22
C LEU A 427 -0.72 -45.09 8.10
N THR A 428 -0.24 -44.02 7.46
CA THR A 428 0.17 -42.78 8.13
C THR A 428 -0.71 -41.62 7.70
N LYS A 429 -1.31 -40.89 8.64
CA LYS A 429 -2.12 -39.71 8.33
C LYS A 429 -1.33 -38.41 8.48
N ILE A 430 -1.57 -37.47 7.56
CA ILE A 430 -0.92 -36.16 7.53
C ILE A 430 -1.98 -35.13 7.14
N VAL A 431 -2.04 -34.02 7.89
CA VAL A 431 -2.89 -32.88 7.54
C VAL A 431 -2.12 -31.98 6.58
N VAL A 432 -2.76 -31.58 5.48
CA VAL A 432 -2.18 -30.71 4.45
C VAL A 432 -3.05 -29.47 4.24
N SER A 433 -2.42 -28.39 3.78
CA SER A 433 -3.16 -27.19 3.38
C SER A 433 -4.08 -27.51 2.21
N GLU A 434 -5.34 -27.09 2.27
CA GLU A 434 -6.27 -27.16 1.13
C GLU A 434 -6.26 -25.88 0.27
N ALA A 435 -5.42 -24.89 0.62
CA ALA A 435 -5.37 -23.61 -0.07
C ALA A 435 -5.19 -23.81 -1.59
N GLY A 436 -6.12 -23.28 -2.39
CA GLY A 436 -6.08 -23.40 -3.85
C GLY A 436 -6.63 -24.71 -4.43
N ALA A 437 -7.00 -25.71 -3.62
CA ALA A 437 -7.59 -26.96 -4.14
C ALA A 437 -8.94 -26.72 -4.83
N SER A 438 -9.79 -25.85 -4.25
CA SER A 438 -11.07 -25.44 -4.84
C SER A 438 -10.92 -24.58 -6.11
N VAL A 439 -9.89 -23.73 -6.13
CA VAL A 439 -9.54 -22.92 -7.31
C VAL A 439 -9.05 -23.82 -8.44
N TYR A 440 -8.15 -24.76 -8.13
CA TYR A 440 -7.69 -25.77 -9.08
C TYR A 440 -8.86 -26.61 -9.62
N SER A 441 -9.74 -27.10 -8.75
CA SER A 441 -10.82 -28.00 -9.18
C SER A 441 -11.81 -27.36 -10.16
N ALA A 442 -12.05 -26.06 -10.00
CA ALA A 442 -12.90 -25.26 -10.88
C ALA A 442 -12.15 -24.61 -12.06
N SER A 443 -10.83 -24.78 -12.15
CA SER A 443 -10.02 -24.17 -13.21
C SER A 443 -10.16 -24.91 -14.55
N ALA A 444 -9.85 -24.21 -15.64
CA ALA A 444 -9.72 -24.82 -16.96
C ALA A 444 -8.66 -25.93 -16.95
N TYR A 445 -7.50 -25.68 -16.33
CA TYR A 445 -6.43 -26.67 -16.19
C TYR A 445 -6.88 -27.95 -15.49
N GLY A 446 -7.55 -27.83 -14.33
CA GLY A 446 -8.08 -29.00 -13.61
C GLY A 446 -9.16 -29.75 -14.40
N SER A 447 -9.93 -29.04 -15.24
CA SER A 447 -10.92 -29.64 -16.13
C SER A 447 -10.29 -30.38 -17.30
N GLU A 448 -9.20 -29.85 -17.87
CA GLU A 448 -8.43 -30.51 -18.93
C GLU A 448 -7.66 -31.73 -18.39
N GLU A 449 -7.11 -31.63 -17.18
CA GLU A 449 -6.35 -32.71 -16.57
C GLU A 449 -7.24 -33.90 -16.17
N LEU A 450 -8.43 -33.62 -15.63
CA LEU A 450 -9.35 -34.62 -15.06
C LEU A 450 -10.78 -34.41 -15.60
N PRO A 451 -11.01 -34.59 -16.91
CA PRO A 451 -12.27 -34.25 -17.57
C PRO A 451 -13.45 -35.09 -17.08
N ASP A 452 -13.21 -36.36 -16.76
CA ASP A 452 -14.24 -37.32 -16.35
C ASP A 452 -14.58 -37.24 -14.85
N LEU A 453 -13.89 -36.39 -14.08
CA LEU A 453 -14.14 -36.22 -12.65
C LEU A 453 -14.98 -34.98 -12.37
N ASP A 454 -15.91 -35.11 -11.44
CA ASP A 454 -16.67 -33.99 -10.89
C ASP A 454 -15.75 -32.97 -10.20
N VAL A 455 -16.12 -31.70 -10.26
CA VAL A 455 -15.41 -30.58 -9.63
C VAL A 455 -15.09 -30.87 -8.16
N SER A 456 -16.01 -31.42 -7.39
CA SER A 456 -15.80 -31.67 -5.96
C SER A 456 -14.72 -32.73 -5.69
N VAL A 457 -14.53 -33.69 -6.60
CA VAL A 457 -13.56 -34.78 -6.45
C VAL A 457 -12.14 -34.34 -6.84
N ARG A 458 -12.01 -33.43 -7.81
CA ARG A 458 -10.70 -32.87 -8.21
C ARG A 458 -9.98 -32.18 -7.05
N GLY A 459 -10.72 -31.59 -6.10
CA GLY A 459 -10.15 -31.06 -4.86
C GLY A 459 -9.42 -32.12 -4.03
N ALA A 460 -10.04 -33.29 -3.84
CA ALA A 460 -9.42 -34.41 -3.13
C ALA A 460 -8.18 -34.97 -3.86
N VAL A 461 -8.17 -34.95 -5.20
CA VAL A 461 -7.00 -35.31 -6.00
C VAL A 461 -5.84 -34.33 -5.75
N SER A 462 -6.13 -33.03 -5.72
CA SER A 462 -5.13 -31.99 -5.40
C SER A 462 -4.54 -32.18 -4.00
N ILE A 463 -5.38 -32.48 -3.00
CA ILE A 463 -4.97 -32.77 -1.62
C ILE A 463 -4.03 -33.99 -1.57
N ALA A 464 -4.36 -35.07 -2.28
CA ALA A 464 -3.54 -36.27 -2.30
C ALA A 464 -2.15 -36.01 -2.92
N ARG A 465 -2.11 -35.35 -4.08
CA ARG A 465 -0.86 -35.07 -4.81
C ARG A 465 0.02 -34.04 -4.12
N ARG A 466 -0.56 -33.11 -3.37
CA ARG A 466 0.20 -32.11 -2.61
C ARG A 466 1.05 -32.72 -1.50
N LEU A 467 0.62 -33.87 -0.96
CA LEU A 467 1.39 -34.57 0.05
C LEU A 467 2.59 -35.32 -0.57
N GLN A 468 2.43 -35.86 -1.78
CA GLN A 468 3.49 -36.53 -2.53
C GLN A 468 4.61 -35.56 -2.87
#